data_AF-A0A662VQA8-F1
#
_entry.id   AF-A0A662VQA8-F1
#
_cell.length_a   1.000
_cell.length_b   1.000
_cell.length_c   1.000
_cell.angle_alpha   90.00
_cell.angle_beta   90.00
_cell.angle_gamma   90.00
#
_symmetry.space_group_name_H-M   'P 1'
#
loop_
_entity.id
_entity.type
_entity.pdbx_description
1 polymer ?
#
loop_
_entity_poly.entity_id
_entity_poly.type
_entity_poly.pdbx_seq_one_letter_code
_entity_poly.pdbx_strand_id
1 'polypeptide(L)'
;MNLIKVRSLGMVFTFQMEEPHILNFPTKDHWRYPSKLEWIEEGLKYFADKYKSLNIKSIAFPKLGTDKGGLEWEDVKDLMEKYLGNIDILVYVCYDNKPDLIEQKMIQEVNTLSYSPKLRKMLEKTKLKNM
;
A
#
# COMPACT_ATOMS: atom_id res chain seq x y z
N MET A 1 20.19 6.58 6.84
CA MET A 1 19.40 7.76 6.43
C MET A 1 19.22 7.70 4.92
N ASN A 2 18.16 7.06 4.44
CA ASN A 2 17.83 7.02 3.01
C ASN A 2 16.58 7.86 2.79
N LEU A 3 16.81 9.08 2.31
CA LEU A 3 15.78 10.01 1.85
C LEU A 3 15.19 9.46 0.55
N ILE A 4 13.90 9.13 0.56
CA ILE A 4 13.17 8.77 -0.66
C ILE A 4 12.70 10.06 -1.34
N LYS A 5 13.15 10.23 -2.59
CA LYS A 5 12.71 11.27 -3.53
C LYS A 5 11.54 10.72 -4.33
N VAL A 6 10.36 11.35 -4.21
CA VAL A 6 9.16 11.00 -4.97
C VAL A 6 9.33 11.42 -6.43
N ARG A 7 9.10 10.50 -7.39
CA ARG A 7 8.68 10.80 -8.77
C ARG A 7 8.41 9.54 -9.62
N SER A 8 7.15 9.06 -9.63
CA SER A 8 6.39 8.45 -10.76
C SER A 8 5.28 7.51 -10.26
N LEU A 9 4.12 7.47 -10.95
CA LEU A 9 3.04 6.49 -10.73
C LEU A 9 3.56 5.05 -10.93
N GLY A 10 2.98 4.07 -10.24
CA GLY A 10 3.36 2.65 -10.35
C GLY A 10 4.53 2.20 -9.46
N MET A 11 5.14 3.10 -8.67
CA MET A 11 6.22 2.73 -7.73
C MET A 11 5.72 2.58 -6.29
N VAL A 12 6.10 1.46 -5.70
CA VAL A 12 5.83 1.11 -4.30
C VAL A 12 6.99 1.55 -3.41
N PHE A 13 6.69 2.24 -2.31
CA PHE A 13 7.68 2.79 -1.36
C PHE A 13 7.53 2.16 0.02
N THR A 14 8.65 1.75 0.63
CA THR A 14 8.69 1.18 1.99
C THR A 14 9.01 2.25 3.03
N PHE A 15 8.21 2.32 4.09
CA PHE A 15 8.49 3.16 5.26
C PHE A 15 9.03 2.30 6.42
N GLN A 16 10.27 2.53 6.86
CA GLN A 16 10.85 1.80 8.00
C GLN A 16 10.37 2.42 9.32
N MET A 17 9.43 1.74 9.98
CA MET A 17 9.13 1.89 11.41
C MET A 17 9.53 0.58 12.11
N GLU A 18 9.74 0.60 13.42
CA GLU A 18 9.74 -0.66 14.18
C GLU A 18 8.44 -1.39 13.81
N GLU A 19 8.57 -2.64 13.35
CA GLU A 19 7.56 -3.40 12.62
C GLU A 19 6.12 -3.12 13.13
N PRO A 20 5.14 -2.87 12.25
CA PRO A 20 5.13 -3.08 10.79
C PRO A 20 5.56 -1.86 9.93
N HIS A 21 6.03 -2.15 8.70
CA HIS A 21 6.31 -1.14 7.68
C HIS A 21 5.05 -0.82 6.86
N ILE A 22 4.78 0.47 6.63
CA ILE A 22 3.67 0.90 5.75
C ILE A 22 4.20 1.12 4.34
N LEU A 23 3.48 0.56 3.38
CA LEU A 23 3.81 0.61 1.96
C LEU A 23 2.72 1.36 1.21
N ASN A 24 3.07 2.50 0.62
CA ASN A 24 2.11 3.29 -0.14
C ASN A 24 1.93 2.69 -1.53
N PHE A 25 0.69 2.27 -1.82
CA PHE A 25 0.28 1.75 -3.12
C PHE A 25 -0.61 2.79 -3.82
N PRO A 26 -0.06 3.61 -4.74
CA PRO A 26 -0.84 4.66 -5.39
C PRO A 26 -1.86 4.05 -6.34
N THR A 27 -3.14 4.14 -5.99
CA THR A 27 -4.27 3.67 -6.83
C THR A 27 -4.92 4.79 -7.64
N LYS A 28 -4.49 6.04 -7.45
CA LYS A 28 -5.04 7.20 -8.14
C LYS A 28 -3.96 8.25 -8.39
N ASP A 29 -4.11 8.96 -9.51
CA ASP A 29 -3.32 10.16 -9.80
C ASP A 29 -3.82 11.39 -9.02
N HIS A 30 -5.14 11.55 -8.91
CA HIS A 30 -5.75 12.58 -8.07
C HIS A 30 -6.93 11.97 -7.31
N TRP A 31 -7.10 12.36 -6.03
CA TRP A 31 -8.16 11.82 -5.17
C TRP A 31 -9.59 12.00 -5.72
N ARG A 32 -9.82 13.00 -6.58
CA ARG A 32 -11.13 13.31 -7.19
C ARG A 32 -11.50 12.41 -8.37
N TYR A 33 -10.53 11.76 -8.99
CA TYR A 33 -10.74 10.94 -10.19
C TYR A 33 -10.86 9.45 -9.84
N PRO A 34 -11.50 8.63 -10.69
CA PRO A 34 -11.56 7.18 -10.47
C PRO A 34 -10.16 6.55 -10.52
N SER A 35 -10.06 5.35 -9.98
CA SER A 35 -8.89 4.48 -10.13
C SER A 35 -8.85 3.89 -11.54
N LYS A 36 -7.75 3.23 -11.89
CA LYS A 36 -7.58 2.52 -13.17
C LYS A 36 -6.89 1.19 -12.94
N LEU A 37 -7.31 0.15 -13.67
CA LEU A 37 -6.72 -1.19 -13.55
C LEU A 37 -5.23 -1.19 -13.89
N GLU A 38 -4.81 -0.37 -14.84
CA GLU A 38 -3.40 -0.28 -15.26
C GLU A 38 -2.50 0.18 -14.11
N TRP A 39 -2.98 1.08 -13.24
CA TRP A 39 -2.21 1.51 -12.05
C TRP A 39 -2.08 0.40 -11.01
N ILE A 40 -3.12 -0.43 -10.88
CA ILE A 40 -3.10 -1.60 -9.99
C ILE A 40 -2.10 -2.63 -10.52
N GLU A 41 -2.19 -2.95 -11.82
CA GLU A 41 -1.29 -3.89 -12.48
C GLU A 41 0.19 -3.45 -12.38
N GLU A 42 0.49 -2.18 -12.66
CA GLU A 42 1.86 -1.65 -12.54
C GLU A 42 2.41 -1.76 -11.11
N GLY A 43 1.61 -1.39 -10.11
CA GLY A 43 2.02 -1.47 -8.71
C GLY A 43 2.23 -2.91 -8.23
N LEU A 44 1.37 -3.85 -8.64
CA LEU A 44 1.49 -5.27 -8.32
C LEU A 44 2.72 -5.89 -8.98
N LYS A 45 2.96 -5.56 -10.26
CA LYS A 45 4.15 -5.98 -10.98
C LYS A 45 5.43 -5.48 -10.30
N TYR A 46 5.48 -4.18 -9.96
CA TYR A 46 6.62 -3.62 -9.24
C TYR A 46 6.84 -4.32 -7.90
N PHE A 47 5.77 -4.58 -7.15
CA PHE A 47 5.87 -5.28 -5.87
C PHE A 47 6.45 -6.69 -6.04
N ALA A 48 5.90 -7.48 -6.96
CA ALA A 48 6.37 -8.82 -7.28
C ALA A 48 7.86 -8.83 -7.72
N ASP A 49 8.31 -7.80 -8.43
CA ASP A 49 9.71 -7.67 -8.86
C ASP A 49 10.67 -7.26 -7.72
N LYS A 50 10.17 -6.62 -6.65
CA LYS A 50 11.02 -5.94 -5.65
C LYS A 50 10.96 -6.48 -4.23
N TYR A 51 9.92 -7.21 -3.83
CA TYR A 51 9.70 -7.60 -2.44
C TYR A 51 10.92 -8.29 -1.80
N LYS A 52 11.64 -9.14 -2.54
CA LYS A 52 12.88 -9.80 -2.07
C LYS A 52 13.99 -8.79 -1.75
N SER A 53 14.24 -7.86 -2.66
CA SER A 53 15.25 -6.81 -2.49
C SER A 53 14.89 -5.82 -1.38
N LEU A 54 13.60 -5.66 -1.11
CA LEU A 54 13.06 -4.85 -0.02
C LEU A 54 12.99 -5.63 1.31
N ASN A 55 13.42 -6.90 1.34
CA ASN A 55 13.38 -7.80 2.48
C ASN A 55 11.99 -7.96 3.12
N ILE A 56 10.93 -7.88 2.30
CA ILE A 56 9.54 -8.09 2.76
C ILE A 56 9.30 -9.59 2.90
N LYS A 57 8.77 -10.02 4.05
CA LYS A 57 8.49 -11.43 4.36
C LYS A 57 7.01 -11.78 4.43
N SER A 58 6.17 -10.77 4.59
CA SER A 58 4.72 -10.86 4.54
C SER A 58 4.14 -9.51 4.13
N ILE A 59 2.94 -9.52 3.57
CA ILE A 59 2.21 -8.30 3.22
C ILE A 59 0.70 -8.51 3.35
N ALA A 60 0.00 -7.46 3.78
CA ALA A 60 -1.46 -7.38 3.72
C ALA A 60 -1.86 -6.32 2.69
N PHE A 61 -2.78 -6.67 1.79
CA PHE A 61 -3.38 -5.77 0.81
C PHE A 61 -4.87 -5.55 1.11
N PRO A 62 -5.36 -4.30 1.05
CA PRO A 62 -6.79 -4.05 0.96
C PRO A 62 -7.31 -4.37 -0.46
N LYS A 63 -8.63 -4.26 -0.68
CA LYS A 63 -9.21 -4.26 -2.03
C LYS A 63 -8.77 -3.00 -2.80
N LEU A 64 -7.73 -3.15 -3.61
CA LEU A 64 -7.04 -2.02 -4.24
C LEU A 64 -7.94 -1.29 -5.25
N GLY A 65 -8.25 -0.03 -4.97
CA GLY A 65 -8.97 0.83 -5.90
C GLY A 65 -10.47 0.50 -6.07
N THR A 66 -11.06 -0.39 -5.28
CA THR A 66 -12.46 -0.81 -5.46
C THR A 66 -13.49 0.11 -4.80
N ASP A 67 -13.17 0.71 -3.65
CA ASP A 67 -14.10 1.57 -2.91
C ASP A 67 -14.22 2.95 -3.58
N LYS A 68 -13.56 3.99 -3.07
CA LYS A 68 -13.56 5.32 -3.70
C LYS A 68 -12.99 5.34 -5.12
N GLY A 69 -12.28 4.29 -5.52
CA GLY A 69 -11.70 4.14 -6.85
C GLY A 69 -12.66 3.59 -7.89
N GLY A 70 -13.73 2.89 -7.47
CA GLY A 70 -14.78 2.40 -8.37
C GLY A 70 -14.36 1.27 -9.31
N LEU A 71 -13.27 0.54 -9.01
CA LEU A 71 -12.94 -0.67 -9.75
C LEU A 71 -13.79 -1.85 -9.27
N GLU A 72 -14.17 -2.73 -10.20
CA GLU A 72 -14.79 -4.00 -9.86
C GLU A 72 -13.80 -4.90 -9.14
N TRP A 73 -14.26 -5.56 -8.07
CA TRP A 73 -13.37 -6.36 -7.23
C TRP A 73 -12.84 -7.58 -7.99
N GLU A 74 -13.66 -8.20 -8.82
CA GLU A 74 -13.29 -9.37 -9.63
C GLU A 74 -12.11 -9.05 -10.55
N ASP A 75 -12.12 -7.91 -11.25
CA ASP A 75 -11.00 -7.49 -12.11
C ASP A 75 -9.71 -7.25 -11.31
N VAL A 76 -9.83 -6.63 -10.13
CA VAL A 76 -8.68 -6.39 -9.24
C VAL A 76 -8.15 -7.70 -8.67
N LYS A 77 -9.04 -8.62 -8.29
CA LYS A 77 -8.71 -9.94 -7.76
C LYS A 77 -7.92 -10.74 -8.78
N ASP A 78 -8.34 -10.76 -10.04
CA ASP A 78 -7.64 -11.46 -11.12
C ASP A 78 -6.22 -10.94 -11.32
N LEU A 79 -6.03 -9.61 -11.24
CA LEU A 79 -4.68 -9.01 -11.26
C LEU A 79 -3.86 -9.41 -10.03
N MET A 80 -4.45 -9.38 -8.83
CA MET A 80 -3.76 -9.78 -7.60
C MET A 80 -3.32 -11.25 -7.67
N GLU A 81 -4.19 -12.17 -8.11
CA GLU A 81 -3.84 -13.57 -8.28
C GLU A 81 -2.74 -13.77 -9.33
N LYS A 82 -2.81 -13.05 -10.47
CA LYS A 82 -1.79 -13.09 -11.52
C LYS A 82 -0.38 -12.75 -11.02
N TYR A 83 -0.24 -11.68 -10.23
CA TYR A 83 1.07 -11.19 -9.80
C TYR A 83 1.53 -11.70 -8.44
N LEU A 84 0.61 -11.94 -7.51
CA LEU A 84 0.92 -12.36 -6.14
C LEU A 84 0.82 -13.88 -5.95
N GLY A 85 0.16 -14.61 -6.84
CA GLY A 85 0.02 -16.06 -6.72
C GLY A 85 1.35 -16.84 -6.82
N ASN A 86 2.39 -16.22 -7.38
CA ASN A 86 3.68 -16.86 -7.65
C ASN A 86 4.84 -16.36 -6.77
N ILE A 87 4.57 -15.50 -5.77
CA ILE A 87 5.61 -14.99 -4.87
C ILE A 87 5.77 -15.89 -3.63
N ASP A 88 6.98 -15.95 -3.07
CA ASP A 88 7.33 -16.89 -1.99
C ASP A 88 7.19 -16.28 -0.58
N ILE A 89 6.18 -15.43 -0.38
CA ILE A 89 5.87 -14.79 0.91
C ILE A 89 4.38 -14.91 1.26
N LEU A 90 4.06 -14.70 2.53
CA LEU A 90 2.67 -14.68 2.99
C LEU A 90 1.96 -13.41 2.51
N VAL A 91 0.87 -13.59 1.77
CA VAL A 91 0.01 -12.52 1.27
C VAL A 91 -1.37 -12.65 1.92
N TYR A 92 -1.80 -11.58 2.57
CA TYR A 92 -3.15 -11.45 3.13
C TYR A 92 -3.94 -10.47 2.27
N VAL A 93 -5.17 -10.84 1.91
CA VAL A 93 -6.12 -9.92 1.27
C VAL A 93 -7.22 -9.65 2.28
N CYS A 94 -7.37 -8.38 2.65
CA CYS A 94 -8.36 -7.93 3.63
C CYS A 94 -9.73 -7.79 2.95
N TYR A 95 -10.63 -8.74 3.18
CA TYR A 95 -11.94 -8.78 2.53
C TYR A 95 -13.02 -7.98 3.27
N ASP A 96 -12.84 -7.78 4.57
CA ASP A 96 -13.92 -7.39 5.46
C ASP A 96 -14.10 -5.87 5.56
N ASN A 97 -15.36 -5.45 5.59
CA ASN A 97 -15.74 -4.09 5.94
C ASN A 97 -15.60 -3.84 7.46
N LYS A 98 -15.31 -4.89 8.24
CA LYS A 98 -15.08 -4.85 9.67
C LYS A 98 -13.77 -5.56 9.98
N PRO A 99 -12.80 -4.87 10.60
CA PRO A 99 -11.51 -5.46 10.84
C PRO A 99 -11.62 -6.62 11.84
N ASP A 100 -10.96 -7.74 11.57
CA ASP A 100 -10.78 -8.81 12.55
C ASP A 100 -9.87 -8.38 13.72
N LEU A 101 -9.61 -9.26 14.70
CA LEU A 101 -8.78 -8.90 15.86
C LEU A 101 -7.34 -8.52 15.48
N ILE A 102 -6.81 -9.09 14.40
CA ILE A 102 -5.46 -8.82 13.91
C ILE A 102 -5.45 -7.46 13.19
N GLU A 103 -6.40 -7.25 12.28
CA GLU A 103 -6.58 -5.98 11.57
C GLU A 103 -6.86 -4.83 12.53
N GLN A 104 -7.65 -5.04 13.60
CA GLN A 104 -7.90 -4.04 14.64
C GLN A 104 -6.62 -3.62 15.35
N LYS A 105 -5.75 -4.59 15.72
CA LYS A 105 -4.45 -4.30 16.33
C LYS A 105 -3.55 -3.52 15.38
N MET A 106 -3.48 -3.95 14.11
CA MET A 106 -2.69 -3.23 13.09
C MET A 106 -3.20 -1.79 12.89
N ILE A 107 -4.51 -1.58 12.81
CA ILE A 107 -5.12 -0.24 12.69
C ILE A 107 -4.77 0.61 13.92
N GLN A 108 -4.84 0.03 15.11
CA GLN A 108 -4.51 0.74 16.36
C GLN A 108 -3.04 1.16 16.36
N GLU A 109 -2.12 0.26 15.98
CA GLU A 109 -0.70 0.57 15.81
C GLU A 109 -0.49 1.68 14.80
N VAL A 110 -1.01 1.55 13.57
CA VAL A 110 -0.90 2.58 12.51
C VAL A 110 -1.45 3.94 12.95
N ASN A 111 -2.59 3.96 13.66
CA ASN A 111 -3.16 5.20 14.18
C ASN A 111 -2.22 5.84 15.21
N THR A 112 -1.71 5.07 16.17
CA THR A 112 -0.75 5.59 17.16
C THR A 112 0.53 6.11 16.49
N LEU A 113 0.99 5.46 15.42
CA LEU A 113 2.14 5.89 14.62
C LEU A 113 1.86 7.19 13.84
N SER A 114 0.66 7.34 13.29
CA SER A 114 0.18 8.53 12.58
C SER A 114 0.12 9.77 13.47
N TYR A 115 -0.13 9.57 14.77
CA TYR A 115 -0.04 10.63 15.78
C TYR A 115 1.39 10.87 16.30
N SER A 116 2.39 10.06 15.88
CA SER A 116 3.75 10.27 16.34
C SER A 116 4.29 11.62 15.83
N PRO A 117 4.82 12.49 16.73
CA PRO A 117 5.39 13.78 16.33
C PRO A 117 6.54 13.63 15.31
N LYS A 118 7.25 12.50 15.36
CA LYS A 118 8.34 12.15 14.44
C LYS A 118 7.82 11.89 13.03
N LEU A 119 6.77 11.09 12.86
CA LEU A 119 6.17 10.81 11.56
C LEU A 119 5.54 12.08 10.97
N ARG A 120 4.83 12.85 11.78
CA ARG A 120 4.23 14.12 11.37
C ARG A 120 5.28 15.10 10.85
N LYS A 121 6.37 15.30 11.60
CA LYS A 121 7.51 16.14 11.20
C LYS A 121 8.19 15.63 9.93
N MET A 122 8.17 14.33 9.68
CA MET A 122 8.73 13.75 8.47
C MET A 122 7.80 13.92 7.26
N LEU A 123 6.49 13.65 7.40
CA LEU A 123 5.47 13.88 6.37
C LEU A 123 5.43 15.36 5.94
N GLU A 124 5.53 16.28 6.89
CA GLU A 124 5.63 17.73 6.65
C GLU A 124 6.90 18.10 5.84
N LYS A 125 8.04 17.45 6.12
CA LYS A 125 9.30 17.64 5.37
C LYS A 125 9.23 17.11 3.95
N THR A 126 8.45 16.07 3.68
CA THR A 126 8.28 15.48 2.35
C THR A 126 7.33 16.26 1.42
N LYS A 127 6.74 17.40 1.85
CA LYS A 127 5.78 18.19 1.07
C LYS A 127 4.61 17.36 0.50
N LEU A 128 3.85 16.71 1.38
CA LEU A 128 2.51 16.17 1.07
C LEU A 128 1.38 17.17 1.37
N LYS A 129 1.69 18.45 1.62
CA LYS A 129 0.65 19.49 1.72
C LYS A 129 0.27 19.95 0.32
N ASN A 130 -0.97 19.63 -0.06
CA ASN A 130 -1.72 20.05 -1.24
C ASN A 130 -1.70 19.05 -2.41
N MET A 131 -2.49 17.97 -2.27
CA MET A 131 -3.25 17.36 -3.36
C MET A 131 -4.63 16.98 -2.84
#